data_AF-B1C1S8-F1
#
_entry.id   AF-B1C1S8-F1
#
_cell.length_a   1.000
_cell.length_b   1.000
_cell.length_c   1.000
_cell.angle_alpha   90.00
_cell.angle_beta   90.00
_cell.angle_gamma   90.00
#
_symmetry.space_group_name_H-M   'P 1'
#
loop_
_entity.id
_entity.type
_entity.pdbx_description
1 polymer ?
#
loop_
_entity_poly.entity_id
_entity_poly.type
_entity_poly.pdbx_seq_one_letter_code
_entity_poly.pdbx_strand_id
1 'polypeptide(L)'
;MDKVKVGKIVGTHALKGELKIRSNSDFSNERFKKGNSLYIRYHGNDIELEIISSRFHKNNYLVAFKDHQNINLVENMLVHLFTV
;
A
#
# COMPACT_ATOMS: atom_id res chain seq x y z
N MET A 1 17.47 -7.02 8.34
CA MET A 1 16.06 -7.38 8.09
C MET A 1 15.80 -7.18 6.62
N ASP A 2 15.72 -8.28 5.88
CA ASP A 2 15.51 -8.29 4.44
C ASP A 2 14.05 -7.93 4.14
N LYS A 3 13.85 -6.78 3.50
CA LYS A 3 12.51 -6.31 3.11
C LYS A 3 12.13 -6.91 1.76
N VAL A 4 11.00 -7.61 1.69
CA VAL A 4 10.52 -8.23 0.47
C VAL A 4 9.59 -7.28 -0.27
N LYS A 5 9.84 -7.08 -1.57
CA LYS A 5 9.01 -6.25 -2.44
C LYS A 5 7.70 -6.98 -2.74
N VAL A 6 6.58 -6.49 -2.21
CA VAL A 6 5.26 -7.12 -2.37
C VAL A 6 4.44 -6.55 -3.52
N GLY A 7 4.78 -5.34 -3.98
CA GLY A 7 4.07 -4.69 -5.07
C GLY A 7 4.53 -3.27 -5.35
N LYS A 8 3.74 -2.58 -6.17
CA LYS A 8 3.93 -1.18 -6.51
C LYS A 8 2.61 -0.43 -6.40
N ILE A 9 2.65 0.79 -5.87
CA ILE A 9 1.51 1.69 -5.89
C ILE A 9 1.42 2.27 -7.31
N VAL A 10 0.29 2.04 -7.97
CA VAL A 10 0.04 2.48 -9.35
C VAL A 10 -0.83 3.73 -9.42
N GLY A 11 -1.47 4.11 -8.33
CA GLY A 11 -2.33 5.29 -8.27
C GLY A 11 -3.08 5.37 -6.94
N THR A 12 -3.90 6.40 -6.84
CA THR A 12 -4.87 6.58 -5.77
C THR A 12 -6.28 6.23 -6.29
N HIS A 13 -7.20 5.98 -5.39
CA HIS A 13 -8.61 5.77 -5.67
C HIS A 13 -9.46 6.56 -4.68
N ALA A 14 -10.44 7.28 -5.22
CA ALA A 14 -11.35 8.15 -4.48
C ALA A 14 -10.67 9.28 -3.69
N LEU A 15 -11.49 10.18 -3.16
CA LEU A 15 -11.05 11.32 -2.32
C LEU A 15 -10.58 10.88 -0.92
N LYS A 16 -10.92 9.66 -0.51
CA LYS A 16 -10.53 9.08 0.80
C LYS A 16 -9.08 8.57 0.85
N GLY A 17 -8.29 8.79 -0.20
CA GLY A 17 -6.88 8.39 -0.23
C GLY A 17 -6.66 6.88 -0.26
N GLU A 18 -7.57 6.08 -0.82
CA GLU A 18 -7.30 4.66 -1.01
C GLU A 18 -6.17 4.50 -2.03
N LEU A 19 -5.21 3.61 -1.78
CA LEU A 19 -4.10 3.36 -2.68
C LEU A 19 -4.38 2.16 -3.56
N LYS A 20 -4.23 2.35 -4.87
CA LYS A 20 -4.26 1.28 -5.86
C LYS A 20 -2.87 0.65 -5.95
N ILE A 21 -2.80 -0.62 -5.60
CA ILE A 21 -1.59 -1.42 -5.51
C ILE A 21 -1.68 -2.55 -6.52
N ARG A 22 -0.64 -2.67 -7.33
CA ARG A 22 -0.41 -3.83 -8.17
C ARG A 22 0.52 -4.78 -7.42
N SER A 23 -0.01 -5.94 -7.09
CA SER A 23 0.74 -7.04 -6.48
C SER A 23 1.73 -7.62 -7.49
N ASN A 24 2.93 -7.95 -7.01
CA ASN A 24 3.92 -8.70 -7.77
C ASN A 24 4.15 -10.12 -7.19
N SER A 25 3.38 -10.51 -6.17
CA SER A 25 3.56 -11.75 -5.43
C SER A 25 2.24 -12.52 -5.30
N ASP A 26 2.33 -13.85 -5.34
CA ASP A 26 1.21 -14.77 -5.15
C ASP A 26 0.57 -14.68 -3.76
N PHE A 27 1.31 -14.16 -2.76
CA PHE A 27 0.84 -14.05 -1.36
C PHE A 27 0.30 -12.66 -0.99
N SER A 28 0.05 -11.80 -1.98
CA SER A 28 -0.41 -10.43 -1.72
C SER A 28 -1.74 -10.35 -0.97
N ASN A 29 -2.63 -11.33 -1.13
CA ASN A 29 -3.92 -11.31 -0.43
C ASN A 29 -3.79 -11.46 1.09
N GLU A 30 -2.87 -12.31 1.56
CA GLU A 30 -2.55 -12.44 2.99
C GLU A 30 -1.74 -11.25 3.50
N ARG A 31 -0.77 -10.77 2.71
CA ARG A 31 0.08 -9.63 3.09
C ARG A 31 -0.71 -8.33 3.21
N PHE A 32 -1.71 -8.11 2.36
CA PHE A 32 -2.55 -6.92 2.41
C PHE A 32 -3.73 -7.03 3.37
N LYS A 33 -3.78 -8.04 4.24
CA LYS A 33 -4.88 -8.18 5.20
C LYS A 33 -4.91 -7.02 6.20
N LYS A 34 -6.12 -6.61 6.60
CA LYS A 34 -6.32 -5.61 7.65
C LYS A 34 -5.55 -5.97 8.92
N GLY A 35 -4.85 -5.00 9.50
CA GLY A 35 -4.01 -5.15 10.69
C GLY A 35 -2.53 -5.41 10.39
N ASN A 36 -2.17 -5.72 9.14
CA ASN A 36 -0.77 -5.82 8.76
C ASN A 36 -0.16 -4.43 8.51
N SER A 37 1.15 -4.31 8.76
CA SER A 37 1.96 -3.15 8.38
C SER A 37 2.63 -3.37 7.03
N LEU A 38 2.65 -2.32 6.21
CA LEU A 38 3.48 -2.23 5.02
C LEU A 38 4.48 -1.09 5.15
N TYR A 39 5.61 -1.23 4.48
CA TYR A 39 6.60 -0.18 4.37
C TYR A 39 6.58 0.39 2.96
N ILE A 40 6.43 1.70 2.85
CA ILE A 40 6.66 2.43 1.60
C ILE A 40 8.00 3.13 1.67
N ARG A 41 8.74 3.15 0.56
CA ARG A 41 10.00 3.89 0.49
C ARG A 41 9.80 5.23 -0.23
N TYR A 42 9.72 6.31 0.53
CA TYR A 42 9.53 7.66 0.01
C TYR A 42 10.76 8.54 0.31
N HIS A 43 11.39 9.12 -0.72
CA HIS A 43 12.61 9.93 -0.60
C HIS A 43 13.75 9.26 0.22
N GLY A 44 13.90 7.94 0.11
CA GLY A 44 14.92 7.19 0.87
C GLY A 44 14.53 6.87 2.32
N ASN A 45 13.38 7.33 2.78
CA ASN A 45 12.82 6.96 4.08
C ASN A 45 11.80 5.84 3.93
N ASP A 46 11.86 4.85 4.82
CA ASP A 46 10.86 3.80 4.91
C ASP A 46 9.77 4.24 5.90
N ILE A 47 8.57 4.49 5.41
CA ILE A 47 7.40 4.87 6.21
C ILE A 47 6.57 3.61 6.44
N GLU A 48 6.30 3.30 7.71
CA GLU A 48 5.39 2.22 8.09
C GLU A 48 3.93 2.67 8.03
N LEU A 49 3.08 1.86 7.42
CA LEU A 49 1.67 2.12 7.23
C LEU A 49 0.84 0.90 7.65
N GLU A 50 -0.05 1.09 8.61
CA GLU A 50 -0.99 0.07 9.06
C GLU A 50 -2.20 -0.02 8.11
N ILE A 51 -2.52 -1.22 7.63
CA ILE A 51 -3.67 -1.45 6.75
C ILE A 51 -4.96 -1.48 7.58
N ILE A 52 -5.88 -0.54 7.32
CA ILE A 52 -7.21 -0.52 7.95
C ILE A 52 -8.27 -1.24 7.12
N SER A 53 -8.06 -1.34 5.81
CA SER A 53 -8.95 -2.02 4.88
C SER A 53 -8.20 -2.36 3.60
N SER A 54 -8.51 -3.53 3.04
CA SER A 54 -8.04 -3.91 1.72
C SER A 54 -9.15 -4.62 0.96
N ARG A 55 -9.26 -4.33 -0.33
CA ARG A 55 -10.20 -4.98 -1.23
C ARG A 55 -9.56 -5.16 -2.61
N PHE A 56 -9.88 -6.26 -3.27
CA PHE A 56 -9.42 -6.49 -4.64
C PHE A 56 -10.47 -5.99 -5.63
N HIS A 57 -10.07 -5.16 -6.59
CA HIS A 57 -10.95 -4.60 -7.61
C HIS A 57 -10.22 -4.43 -8.95
N LYS A 58 -10.79 -4.99 -10.03
CA LYS A 58 -10.26 -4.90 -11.40
C LYS A 58 -8.75 -5.18 -11.48
N ASN A 59 -8.34 -6.34 -10.96
CA ASN A 59 -6.95 -6.80 -10.96
C ASN A 59 -5.95 -5.97 -10.14
N ASN A 60 -6.43 -5.09 -9.27
CA ASN A 60 -5.62 -4.28 -8.37
C ASN A 60 -6.15 -4.38 -6.94
N TYR A 61 -5.26 -4.22 -5.96
CA TYR A 61 -5.64 -4.06 -4.57
C TYR A 61 -5.92 -2.58 -4.29
N LEU A 62 -7.06 -2.28 -3.69
CA LEU A 62 -7.34 -0.99 -3.09
C LEU A 62 -7.12 -1.14 -1.60
N VAL A 63 -6.12 -0.44 -1.08
CA VAL A 63 -5.71 -0.52 0.32
C VAL A 63 -5.84 0.85 0.95
N ALA A 64 -6.54 0.91 2.07
CA ALA A 64 -6.63 2.09 2.90
C ALA A 64 -5.68 1.92 4.09
N PHE A 65 -4.92 2.97 4.38
CA PHE A 65 -3.98 3.02 5.48
C PHE A 65 -4.50 3.89 6.62
N LYS A 66 -4.10 3.56 7.84
CA LYS A 66 -4.36 4.37 9.02
C LYS A 66 -3.65 5.72 8.87
N ASP A 67 -4.30 6.79 9.30
CA ASP A 67 -3.79 8.18 9.25
C ASP A 67 -3.52 8.75 7.84
N HIS A 68 -3.83 8.02 6.77
CA HIS A 68 -3.60 8.43 5.38
C HIS A 68 -4.89 8.40 4.56
N GLN A 69 -5.93 9.08 5.07
CA GLN A 69 -7.27 9.12 4.46
C GLN A 69 -7.51 10.31 3.52
N ASN A 70 -6.44 10.95 3.04
CA ASN A 70 -6.52 12.11 2.17
C ASN A 70 -5.67 11.89 0.91
N ILE A 71 -6.24 12.17 -0.26
CA ILE A 71 -5.57 12.00 -1.56
C ILE A 71 -4.22 12.72 -1.62
N ASN A 72 -4.10 13.92 -1.05
CA ASN A 72 -2.86 14.69 -1.06
C ASN A 72 -1.72 14.01 -0.27
N LEU A 73 -2.06 13.23 0.76
CA LEU A 73 -1.08 12.50 1.56
C LEU A 73 -0.56 11.27 0.80
N VAL A 74 -1.41 10.65 -0.01
CA VAL A 74 -1.12 9.39 -0.69
C VAL A 74 -0.65 9.56 -2.14
N GLU A 75 -0.90 10.71 -2.76
CA GLU A 75 -0.47 11.00 -4.14
C GLU A 75 1.06 11.04 -4.26
N ASN A 76 1.73 11.54 -3.22
CA ASN A 76 3.18 11.51 -3.13
C ASN A 76 3.73 10.09 -2.88
N MET A 77 2.91 9.13 -2.46
CA MET A 77 3.37 7.78 -2.11
C MET A 77 3.49 6.82 -3.31
N LEU A 78 3.58 7.31 -4.55
CA LEU A 78 3.66 6.47 -5.76
C LEU A 78 5.02 5.77 -5.90
N VAL A 79 5.27 4.76 -5.05
CA VAL A 79 6.56 4.07 -4.92
C VAL A 79 6.41 2.55 -4.78
N HIS A 80 7.51 1.89 -4.44
CA HIS A 80 7.55 0.44 -4.17
C HIS A 80 7.10 0.13 -2.74
N LEU A 81 6.34 -0.96 -2.62
CA LEU A 81 5.85 -1.49 -1.35
C LEU A 81 6.71 -2.66 -0.89
N PHE A 82 7.01 -2.65 0.39
CA PHE A 82 7.84 -3.61 1.07
C PHE A 82 7.10 -4.18 2.29
N THR A 83 7.38 -5.44 2.58
CA THR A 83 6.98 -6.10 3.83
C THR A 83 8.24 -6.65 4.50
N VAL A 84 8.18 -6.89 5.80
CA VAL A 84 9.22 -7.60 6.55
C VAL A 84 9.01 -9.12 6.48
#